data_AF-A0A9P8JEY9-F1
#
_entry.id   AF-A0A9P8JEY9-F1
#
_cell.length_a   1.000
_cell.length_b   1.000
_cell.length_c   1.000
_cell.angle_alpha   90.00
_cell.angle_beta   90.00
_cell.angle_gamma   90.00
#
_symmetry.space_group_name_H-M   'P 1'
#
loop_
_entity.id
_entity.type
_entity.pdbx_description
1 polymer ?
#
loop_
_entity_poly.entity_id
_entity_poly.type
_entity_poly.pdbx_seq_one_letter_code
_entity_poly.pdbx_strand_id
1 'polypeptide(L)'
;MAALASNIISNPWFFEPLQIFATLGAAVNFGGSVLQSPLIMPTVTDHVVGVPVHYTAQQTAYLLHNSEHFFPPLNALCSLSNLILTGTAFLRARDGNLIAEAKFPKLAAAFGLNIATTAWALLIQVPMNKRMTKLAEILKAGVANGTDKDSRQKAAETEFRELQLRWRKLNYGRAAIMIASAVAGALALVAKP
;
A
#
# COMPACT_ATOMS: atom_id res chain seq x y z
N MET A 1 -21.38 -39.43 12.09
CA MET A 1 -21.98 -38.13 12.46
C MET A 1 -20.95 -37.10 12.96
N ALA A 2 -20.02 -37.43 13.86
CA ALA A 2 -19.02 -36.47 14.38
C ALA A 2 -18.11 -35.82 13.30
N ALA A 3 -17.68 -36.57 12.28
CA ALA A 3 -16.86 -36.04 11.18
C ALA A 3 -17.62 -35.12 10.20
N LEU A 4 -18.94 -35.31 10.07
CA LEU A 4 -19.82 -34.45 9.27
C LEU A 4 -20.10 -33.14 10.01
N ALA A 5 -20.40 -33.21 11.31
CA ALA A 5 -20.53 -32.03 12.16
C ALA A 5 -19.23 -31.22 12.22
N SER A 6 -18.07 -31.89 12.32
CA SER A 6 -16.75 -31.27 12.27
C SER A 6 -16.56 -30.41 11.01
N ASN A 7 -16.94 -30.88 9.82
CA ASN A 7 -16.76 -30.13 8.59
C ASN A 7 -17.67 -28.90 8.43
N ILE A 8 -18.81 -28.86 9.14
CA ILE A 8 -19.78 -27.75 9.09
C ILE A 8 -19.30 -26.54 9.92
N ILE A 9 -18.51 -26.78 10.97
CA ILE A 9 -18.06 -25.75 11.94
C ILE A 9 -16.54 -25.72 12.16
N SER A 10 -15.74 -26.30 11.27
CA SER A 10 -14.28 -26.19 11.32
C SER A 10 -13.70 -25.57 10.06
N ASN A 11 -12.61 -24.83 10.24
CA ASN A 11 -11.77 -24.34 9.17
C ASN A 11 -10.54 -25.25 9.00
N PRO A 12 -9.93 -25.28 7.80
CA PRO A 12 -8.63 -25.92 7.62
C PRO A 12 -7.58 -25.35 8.59
N TRP A 13 -6.62 -26.18 9.02
CA TRP A 13 -5.57 -25.81 9.98
C TRP A 13 -4.76 -24.58 9.56
N PHE A 14 -4.61 -24.35 8.25
CA PHE A 14 -3.84 -23.23 7.69
C PHE A 14 -4.64 -21.91 7.62
N PHE A 15 -5.98 -21.97 7.75
CA PHE A 15 -6.86 -20.85 7.44
C PHE A 15 -6.67 -19.68 8.41
N GLU A 16 -6.67 -19.97 9.71
CA GLU A 16 -6.57 -18.94 10.74
C GLU A 16 -5.17 -18.31 10.81
N PRO A 17 -4.06 -19.09 10.77
CA PRO A 17 -2.72 -18.50 10.64
C PRO A 17 -2.55 -17.62 9.40
N LEU A 18 -3.07 -18.07 8.25
CA LEU A 18 -2.99 -17.31 7.00
C LEU A 18 -3.83 -16.03 7.06
N GLN A 19 -4.99 -16.06 7.73
CA GLN A 19 -5.85 -14.90 7.93
C GLN A 19 -5.22 -13.87 8.88
N ILE A 20 -4.57 -14.31 9.95
CA ILE A 20 -3.79 -13.43 10.84
C ILE A 20 -2.67 -12.77 10.04
N PHE A 21 -1.90 -13.54 9.27
CA PHE A 21 -0.83 -13.01 8.43
C PHE A 21 -1.36 -11.97 7.42
N ALA A 22 -2.44 -12.26 6.71
CA ALA A 22 -3.04 -11.35 5.73
C ALA A 22 -3.53 -10.03 6.39
N THR A 23 -4.13 -10.13 7.58
CA THR A 23 -4.64 -8.98 8.34
C THR A 23 -3.49 -8.10 8.85
N LEU A 24 -2.46 -8.72 9.45
CA LEU A 24 -1.27 -8.01 9.91
C LEU A 24 -0.49 -7.38 8.76
N GLY A 25 -0.36 -8.09 7.63
CA GLY A 25 0.29 -7.57 6.44
C GLY A 25 -0.40 -6.30 5.90
N ALA A 26 -1.74 -6.28 5.87
CA ALA A 26 -2.50 -5.09 5.51
C ALA A 26 -2.29 -3.93 6.50
N ALA A 27 -2.25 -4.22 7.82
CA ALA A 27 -1.99 -3.22 8.86
C ALA A 27 -0.56 -2.64 8.78
N VAL A 28 0.44 -3.48 8.52
CA VAL A 28 1.84 -3.05 8.32
C VAL A 28 1.96 -2.20 7.05
N ASN A 29 1.29 -2.58 5.96
CA ASN A 29 1.24 -1.78 4.72
C ASN A 29 0.59 -0.41 4.95
N PHE A 30 -0.48 -0.35 5.76
CA PHE A 30 -1.09 0.90 6.20
C PHE A 30 -0.09 1.76 6.98
N GLY A 31 0.51 1.22 8.05
CA GLY A 31 1.46 1.94 8.90
C GLY A 31 2.65 2.45 8.09
N GLY A 32 3.21 1.60 7.22
CA GLY A 32 4.25 1.99 6.27
C GLY A 32 3.80 3.13 5.38
N SER A 33 2.62 3.05 4.75
CA SER A 33 2.11 4.12 3.90
C SER A 33 1.91 5.44 4.66
N VAL A 34 1.35 5.42 5.86
CA VAL A 34 1.18 6.63 6.68
C VAL A 34 2.52 7.25 7.03
N LEU A 35 3.52 6.44 7.39
CA LEU A 35 4.87 6.91 7.74
C LEU A 35 5.69 7.35 6.52
N GLN A 36 5.43 6.84 5.32
CA GLN A 36 6.07 7.31 4.08
C GLN A 36 5.74 8.78 3.79
N SER A 37 4.52 9.22 4.07
CA SER A 37 4.09 10.61 3.83
C SER A 37 4.97 11.67 4.52
N PRO A 38 5.30 11.56 5.82
CA PRO A 38 6.24 12.47 6.48
C PRO A 38 7.72 12.12 6.26
N LEU A 39 8.08 10.84 6.10
CA LEU A 39 9.50 10.42 6.06
C LEU A 39 10.14 10.50 4.65
N ILE A 40 9.36 10.22 3.59
CA ILE A 40 9.86 10.20 2.20
C ILE A 40 9.57 11.52 1.48
N MET A 41 8.52 12.24 1.90
CA MET A 41 8.05 13.47 1.26
C MET A 41 8.06 14.68 2.23
N PRO A 42 9.24 15.10 2.76
CA PRO A 42 9.38 16.16 3.77
C PRO A 42 9.19 17.58 3.19
N THR A 43 8.05 17.83 2.53
CA THR A 43 7.68 19.14 1.95
C THR A 43 7.64 20.28 2.97
N VAL A 44 7.28 20.02 4.23
CA VAL A 44 7.16 21.07 5.26
C VAL A 44 8.53 21.48 5.79
N THR A 45 9.46 20.54 5.89
CA THR A 45 10.81 20.80 6.39
C THR A 45 11.59 21.67 5.40
N ASP A 46 11.40 21.48 4.10
CA ASP A 46 12.13 22.25 3.08
C ASP A 46 11.78 23.74 3.06
N HIS A 47 10.51 24.09 3.26
CA HIS A 47 10.07 25.49 3.27
C HIS A 47 10.42 26.21 4.58
N VAL A 48 10.58 25.47 5.68
CA VAL A 48 10.90 26.04 7.00
C VAL A 48 12.42 26.10 7.21
N VAL A 49 13.18 25.14 6.70
CA VAL A 49 14.63 25.01 6.90
C VAL A 49 15.43 25.55 5.70
N GLY A 50 14.76 25.90 4.58
CA GLY A 50 15.41 26.50 3.42
C GLY A 50 16.32 25.55 2.65
N VAL A 51 16.04 24.24 2.71
CA VAL A 51 16.88 23.22 2.06
C VAL A 51 16.76 23.34 0.54
N PRO A 52 17.87 23.39 -0.21
CA PRO A 52 17.83 23.38 -1.67
C PRO A 52 17.13 22.15 -2.22
N VAL A 53 16.17 22.34 -3.13
CA VAL A 53 15.27 21.28 -3.61
C VAL A 53 15.99 20.07 -4.21
N HIS A 54 17.18 20.24 -4.77
CA HIS A 54 17.92 19.14 -5.39
C HIS A 54 18.36 18.08 -4.36
N TYR A 55 18.66 18.46 -3.12
CA TYR A 55 18.97 17.52 -2.05
C TYR A 55 17.72 16.73 -1.65
N THR A 56 16.60 17.41 -1.46
CA THR A 56 15.30 16.75 -1.22
C THR A 56 14.95 15.81 -2.35
N ALA A 57 15.13 16.24 -3.60
CA ALA A 57 14.81 15.44 -4.77
C ALA A 57 15.64 14.16 -4.85
N GLN A 58 16.94 14.23 -4.53
CA GLN A 58 17.80 13.06 -4.43
C GLN A 58 17.39 12.13 -3.28
N GLN A 59 17.10 12.68 -2.10
CA GLN A 59 16.65 11.89 -0.96
C GLN A 59 15.33 11.18 -1.24
N THR A 60 14.34 11.90 -1.78
CA THR A 60 13.05 11.31 -2.19
C THR A 60 13.25 10.22 -3.24
N ALA A 61 14.09 10.43 -4.26
CA ALA A 61 14.36 9.40 -5.27
C ALA A 61 15.00 8.15 -4.67
N TYR A 62 15.99 8.31 -3.79
CA TYR A 62 16.64 7.19 -3.09
C TYR A 62 15.65 6.40 -2.21
N LEU A 63 14.84 7.11 -1.43
CA LEU A 63 13.85 6.49 -0.55
C LEU A 63 12.72 5.81 -1.34
N LEU A 64 12.27 6.39 -2.45
CA LEU A 64 11.30 5.77 -3.36
C LEU A 64 11.87 4.47 -3.95
N HIS A 65 13.12 4.49 -4.42
CA HIS A 65 13.77 3.29 -4.96
C HIS A 65 13.84 2.15 -3.93
N ASN A 66 14.25 2.45 -2.69
CA ASN A 66 14.28 1.45 -1.62
C ASN A 66 12.88 0.93 -1.25
N SER A 67 11.86 1.79 -1.31
CA SER A 67 10.48 1.39 -1.03
C SER A 67 9.94 0.38 -2.07
N GLU A 68 10.38 0.49 -3.32
CA GLU A 68 9.97 -0.43 -4.41
C GLU A 68 10.50 -1.86 -4.22
N HIS A 69 11.53 -2.07 -3.40
CA HIS A 69 12.04 -3.40 -3.09
C HIS A 69 11.24 -4.13 -2.00
N PHE A 70 10.61 -3.39 -1.08
CA PHE A 70 9.98 -3.98 0.10
C PHE A 70 8.45 -4.11 -0.02
N PHE A 71 7.77 -3.03 -0.42
CA PHE A 71 6.31 -2.97 -0.38
C PHE A 71 5.61 -3.81 -1.45
N PRO A 72 6.10 -3.89 -2.71
CA PRO A 72 5.44 -4.71 -3.73
C PRO A 72 5.43 -6.22 -3.39
N PRO A 73 6.54 -6.86 -2.95
CA PRO A 73 6.52 -8.25 -2.51
C PRO A 73 5.55 -8.50 -1.35
N LEU A 74 5.56 -7.62 -0.33
CA LEU A 74 4.66 -7.75 0.82
C LEU A 74 3.19 -7.65 0.40
N ASN A 75 2.86 -6.72 -0.49
CA ASN A 75 1.50 -6.54 -0.99
C ASN A 75 1.05 -7.71 -1.89
N ALA A 76 1.96 -8.30 -2.67
CA ALA A 76 1.70 -9.50 -3.46
C ALA A 76 1.39 -10.71 -2.57
N LEU A 77 2.18 -10.92 -1.50
CA LEU A 77 1.91 -11.97 -0.52
C LEU A 77 0.56 -11.77 0.18
N CYS A 78 0.23 -10.53 0.59
CA CYS A 78 -1.07 -10.23 1.18
C CYS A 78 -2.23 -10.52 0.23
N SER A 79 -2.07 -10.18 -1.05
CA SER A 79 -3.09 -10.42 -2.09
C SER A 79 -3.30 -11.91 -2.34
N LEU A 80 -2.22 -12.69 -2.42
CA LEU A 80 -2.28 -14.14 -2.57
C LEU A 80 -2.95 -14.80 -1.36
N SER A 81 -2.57 -14.41 -0.14
CA SER A 81 -3.19 -14.92 1.08
C SER A 81 -4.69 -14.62 1.12
N ASN A 82 -5.10 -13.39 0.78
CA ASN A 82 -6.51 -13.03 0.71
C ASN A 82 -7.28 -13.78 -0.39
N LEU A 83 -6.65 -14.08 -1.53
CA LEU A 83 -7.24 -14.90 -2.58
C LEU A 83 -7.49 -16.33 -2.08
N ILE A 84 -6.49 -16.96 -1.45
CA ILE A 84 -6.60 -18.31 -0.89
C ILE A 84 -7.71 -18.37 0.17
N LEU A 85 -7.75 -17.39 1.07
CA LEU A 85 -8.76 -17.30 2.13
C LEU A 85 -10.17 -17.11 1.57
N THR A 86 -10.33 -16.18 0.62
CA THR A 86 -11.63 -15.90 -0.01
C THR A 86 -12.12 -17.09 -0.81
N GLY A 87 -11.26 -17.72 -1.61
CA GLY A 87 -11.61 -18.91 -2.38
C GLY A 87 -11.97 -20.10 -1.49
N THR A 88 -11.20 -20.34 -0.43
CA THR A 88 -11.49 -21.40 0.53
C THR A 88 -12.80 -21.15 1.28
N ALA A 89 -13.06 -19.91 1.72
CA ALA A 89 -14.30 -19.53 2.37
C ALA A 89 -15.50 -19.67 1.42
N PHE A 90 -15.37 -19.27 0.16
CA PHE A 90 -16.41 -19.42 -0.85
C PHE A 90 -16.79 -20.89 -1.07
N LEU A 91 -15.80 -21.76 -1.30
CA LEU A 91 -16.04 -23.18 -1.54
C LEU A 91 -16.70 -23.85 -0.32
N ARG A 92 -16.21 -23.57 0.90
CA ARG A 92 -16.78 -24.15 2.12
C ARG A 92 -18.16 -23.59 2.47
N ALA A 93 -18.41 -22.30 2.22
CA ALA A 93 -19.73 -21.71 2.40
C ALA A 93 -20.76 -22.37 1.48
N ARG A 94 -20.38 -22.62 0.21
CA ARG A 94 -21.21 -23.38 -0.74
C ARG A 94 -21.51 -24.80 -0.25
N ASP A 95 -20.54 -25.41 0.42
CA ASP A 95 -20.69 -26.76 1.00
C ASP A 95 -21.40 -26.75 2.37
N GLY A 96 -21.98 -25.62 2.80
CA GLY A 96 -22.82 -25.50 4.00
C GLY A 96 -22.08 -25.21 5.31
N ASN A 97 -20.81 -24.77 5.25
CA ASN A 97 -20.04 -24.40 6.44
C ASN A 97 -20.43 -23.00 6.93
N LEU A 98 -21.04 -22.94 8.11
CA LEU A 98 -21.60 -21.70 8.69
C LEU A 98 -20.52 -20.67 9.06
N ILE A 99 -19.34 -21.14 9.48
CA ILE A 99 -18.20 -20.24 9.78
C ILE A 99 -17.70 -19.59 8.51
N ALA A 100 -17.55 -20.38 7.44
CA ALA A 100 -17.10 -19.90 6.15
C ALA A 100 -18.11 -18.90 5.54
N GLU A 101 -19.41 -19.17 5.68
CA GLU A 101 -20.48 -18.26 5.24
C GLU A 101 -20.41 -16.91 5.97
N ALA A 102 -20.23 -16.92 7.29
CA ALA A 102 -20.08 -15.70 8.09
C ALA A 102 -18.79 -14.92 7.76
N LYS A 103 -17.70 -15.62 7.40
CA LYS A 103 -16.39 -15.01 7.08
C LYS A 103 -16.28 -14.53 5.65
N PHE A 104 -16.90 -15.22 4.68
CA PHE A 104 -16.78 -14.98 3.25
C PHE A 104 -16.99 -13.52 2.82
N PRO A 105 -18.08 -12.82 3.18
CA PRO A 105 -18.30 -11.45 2.68
C PRO A 105 -17.23 -10.47 3.17
N LYS A 106 -16.70 -10.71 4.37
CA LYS A 106 -15.65 -9.88 5.00
C LYS A 106 -14.29 -10.15 4.36
N LEU A 107 -13.98 -11.42 4.06
CA LEU A 107 -12.77 -11.81 3.33
C LEU A 107 -12.80 -11.32 1.87
N ALA A 108 -13.95 -11.41 1.21
CA ALA A 108 -14.15 -10.88 -0.14
C ALA A 108 -13.96 -9.35 -0.18
N ALA A 109 -14.47 -8.62 0.82
CA ALA A 109 -14.23 -7.19 0.97
C ALA A 109 -12.73 -6.89 1.18
N ALA A 110 -12.05 -7.60 2.08
CA ALA A 110 -10.62 -7.45 2.32
C ALA A 110 -9.80 -7.73 1.05
N PHE A 111 -10.15 -8.77 0.29
CA PHE A 111 -9.51 -9.09 -0.98
C PHE A 111 -9.72 -7.97 -2.02
N GLY A 112 -10.96 -7.52 -2.21
CA GLY A 112 -11.29 -6.42 -3.12
C GLY A 112 -10.54 -5.13 -2.79
N LEU A 113 -10.43 -4.78 -1.50
CA LEU A 113 -9.69 -3.61 -1.05
C LEU A 113 -8.17 -3.74 -1.27
N ASN A 114 -7.60 -4.94 -1.14
CA ASN A 114 -6.19 -5.19 -1.51
C ASN A 114 -5.95 -5.05 -3.01
N ILE A 115 -6.85 -5.55 -3.86
CA ILE A 115 -6.79 -5.32 -5.31
C ILE A 115 -6.86 -3.81 -5.61
N ALA A 116 -7.81 -3.10 -5.01
CA ALA A 116 -7.98 -1.66 -5.21
C ALA A 116 -6.72 -0.88 -4.78
N THR A 117 -6.11 -1.24 -3.65
CA THR A 117 -4.84 -0.68 -3.17
C THR A 117 -3.72 -0.88 -4.20
N THR A 118 -3.63 -2.08 -4.76
CA THR A 118 -2.62 -2.44 -5.75
C THR A 118 -2.81 -1.67 -7.05
N ALA A 119 -4.05 -1.61 -7.55
CA ALA A 119 -4.39 -0.83 -8.73
C ALA A 119 -4.08 0.66 -8.53
N TRP A 120 -4.43 1.22 -7.36
CA TRP A 120 -4.09 2.61 -7.01
C TRP A 120 -2.58 2.86 -7.05
N ALA A 121 -1.79 1.97 -6.45
CA ALA A 121 -0.33 2.11 -6.45
C ALA A 121 0.24 2.08 -7.88
N LEU A 122 -0.15 1.10 -8.69
CA LEU A 122 0.39 0.90 -10.04
C LEU A 122 -0.07 1.98 -11.03
N LEU A 123 -1.32 2.40 -10.97
CA LEU A 123 -1.90 3.34 -11.95
C LEU A 123 -1.65 4.80 -11.59
N ILE A 124 -1.47 5.11 -10.30
CA ILE A 124 -1.37 6.51 -9.84
C ILE A 124 0.01 6.81 -9.27
N GLN A 125 0.49 6.03 -8.30
CA GLN A 125 1.73 6.38 -7.59
C GLN A 125 3.00 6.03 -8.37
N VAL A 126 3.06 4.88 -9.05
CA VAL A 126 4.24 4.49 -9.83
C VAL A 126 4.57 5.49 -10.94
N PRO A 127 3.60 5.98 -11.77
CA PRO A 127 3.88 7.01 -12.75
C PRO A 127 4.40 8.32 -12.13
N MET A 128 3.84 8.72 -10.98
CA MET A 128 4.30 9.90 -10.25
C MET A 128 5.73 9.72 -9.72
N ASN A 129 6.05 8.55 -9.14
CA ASN A 129 7.40 8.23 -8.68
C ASN A 129 8.40 8.33 -9.83
N LYS A 130 8.10 7.72 -10.98
CA LYS A 130 8.94 7.79 -12.18
C LYS A 130 9.16 9.22 -12.65
N ARG A 131 8.12 10.07 -12.60
CA ARG A 131 8.24 11.49 -12.97
C ARG A 131 9.11 12.26 -11.98
N MET A 132 8.91 12.06 -10.68
CA MET A 132 9.72 12.68 -9.63
C MET A 132 11.21 12.27 -9.74
N THR A 133 11.50 11.00 -10.03
CA THR A 133 12.89 10.54 -10.26
C THR A 133 13.53 11.25 -11.46
N LYS A 134 12.82 11.38 -12.58
CA LYS A 134 13.32 12.14 -13.74
C LYS A 134 13.56 13.62 -13.44
N LEU A 135 12.66 14.25 -12.67
CA LEU A 135 12.83 15.64 -12.23
C LEU A 135 14.04 15.78 -11.31
N ALA A 136 14.28 14.82 -10.41
CA ALA A 136 15.46 14.80 -9.55
C ALA A 136 16.76 14.71 -10.36
N GLU A 137 16.80 13.93 -11.44
CA GLU A 137 17.94 13.87 -12.36
C GLU A 137 18.18 15.21 -13.08
N ILE A 138 17.11 15.86 -13.55
CA ILE A 138 17.18 17.19 -14.20
C ILE A 138 17.72 18.24 -13.21
N LEU A 139 17.22 18.24 -11.97
CA LEU A 139 17.66 19.14 -10.90
C LEU A 139 19.13 18.91 -10.56
N LYS A 140 19.56 17.65 -10.45
CA LYS A 140 20.96 17.28 -10.20
C LYS A 140 21.88 17.74 -11.32
N ALA A 141 21.50 17.53 -12.58
CA ALA A 141 22.28 17.97 -13.74
C ALA A 141 22.38 19.49 -13.83
N GLY A 142 21.31 20.21 -13.49
CA GLY A 142 21.30 21.68 -13.45
C GLY A 142 22.34 22.27 -12.52
N VAL A 143 22.40 21.73 -11.30
CA VAL A 143 23.39 22.11 -10.28
C VAL A 143 24.81 21.79 -10.74
N ALA A 144 25.03 20.58 -11.27
CA ALA A 144 26.36 20.18 -11.75
C ALA A 144 26.89 21.08 -12.88
N ASN A 145 25.99 21.62 -13.71
CA ASN A 145 26.32 22.49 -14.83
C ASN A 145 26.32 24.00 -14.48
N GLY A 146 26.03 24.37 -13.22
CA GLY A 146 25.93 25.78 -12.81
C GLY A 146 24.73 26.54 -13.41
N THR A 147 23.67 25.82 -13.77
CA THR A 147 22.45 26.33 -14.43
C THR A 147 21.22 26.30 -13.51
N ASP A 148 21.44 26.23 -12.19
CA ASP A 148 20.42 26.10 -11.14
C ASP A 148 19.37 27.22 -11.16
N LYS A 149 19.72 28.39 -11.72
CA LYS A 149 18.84 29.56 -11.82
C LYS A 149 18.02 29.63 -13.11
N ASP A 150 18.25 28.72 -14.05
CA ASP A 150 17.58 28.73 -15.35
C ASP A 150 16.07 28.50 -15.21
N SER A 151 15.31 29.04 -16.16
CA SER A 151 13.85 28.87 -16.22
C SER A 151 13.44 27.39 -16.23
N ARG A 152 14.23 26.53 -16.89
CA ARG A 152 14.04 25.08 -16.92
C ARG A 152 14.19 24.42 -15.55
N GLN A 153 15.14 24.88 -14.74
CA GLN A 153 15.36 24.35 -13.39
C GLN A 153 14.26 24.80 -12.43
N LYS A 154 13.85 26.08 -12.51
CA LYS A 154 12.71 26.59 -11.74
C LYS A 154 11.38 25.88 -12.06
N ALA A 155 11.15 25.56 -13.33
CA ALA A 155 10.00 24.77 -13.76
C ALA A 155 10.05 23.34 -13.19
N ALA A 156 11.22 22.68 -13.27
CA ALA A 156 11.42 21.35 -12.71
C ALA A 156 11.24 21.31 -11.19
N GLU A 157 11.73 22.33 -10.46
CA GLU A 157 11.52 22.48 -9.03
C GLU A 157 10.04 22.61 -8.69
N THR A 158 9.32 23.48 -9.40
CA THR A 158 7.90 23.74 -9.16
C THR A 158 7.09 22.47 -9.36
N GLU A 159 7.30 21.79 -10.50
CA GLU A 159 6.62 20.53 -10.80
C GLU A 159 6.95 19.43 -9.77
N PHE A 160 8.21 19.35 -9.33
CA PHE A 160 8.62 18.38 -8.33
C PHE A 160 7.87 18.59 -7.00
N ARG A 161 7.78 19.83 -6.52
CA ARG A 161 7.05 20.17 -5.28
C ARG A 161 5.56 19.89 -5.40
N GLU A 162 4.94 20.23 -6.52
CA GLU A 162 3.53 19.93 -6.78
C GLU A 162 3.26 18.42 -6.74
N LEU A 163 4.14 17.63 -7.37
CA LEU A 163 4.05 16.18 -7.35
C LEU A 163 4.22 15.61 -5.93
N GLN A 164 5.15 16.12 -5.12
CA GLN A 164 5.30 15.68 -3.73
C GLN A 164 4.03 15.93 -2.91
N LEU A 165 3.43 17.12 -3.02
CA LEU A 165 2.19 17.47 -2.31
C LEU A 165 1.03 16.59 -2.75
N ARG A 166 0.89 16.38 -4.07
CA ARG A 166 -0.14 15.51 -4.64
C ARG A 166 0.07 14.06 -4.20
N TRP A 167 1.32 13.58 -4.22
CA TRP A 167 1.67 12.22 -3.85
C TRP A 167 1.27 11.94 -2.41
N ARG A 168 1.59 12.86 -1.49
CA ARG A 168 1.25 12.76 -0.07
C ARG A 168 -0.26 12.64 0.15
N LYS A 169 -1.04 13.52 -0.49
CA LYS A 169 -2.52 13.49 -0.40
C LYS A 169 -3.07 12.14 -0.89
N LEU A 170 -2.61 11.69 -2.04
CA LEU A 170 -3.05 10.42 -2.63
C LEU A 170 -2.58 9.21 -1.83
N ASN A 171 -1.44 9.31 -1.15
CA ASN A 171 -0.91 8.26 -0.29
C ASN A 171 -1.77 8.03 0.96
N TYR A 172 -2.31 9.10 1.56
CA TYR A 172 -3.30 8.96 2.63
C TYR A 172 -4.60 8.31 2.16
N GLY A 173 -5.05 8.61 0.94
CA GLY A 173 -6.18 7.92 0.31
C GLY A 173 -5.91 6.42 0.16
N ARG A 174 -4.72 6.05 -0.33
CA ARG A 174 -4.28 4.65 -0.42
C ARG A 174 -4.22 3.99 0.96
N ALA A 175 -3.68 4.69 1.97
CA ALA A 175 -3.62 4.21 3.35
C ALA A 175 -5.03 3.95 3.92
N ALA A 176 -6.02 4.80 3.62
CA ALA A 176 -7.41 4.58 4.03
C ALA A 176 -7.99 3.26 3.49
N ILE A 177 -7.67 2.90 2.25
CA ILE A 177 -8.07 1.61 1.66
C ILE A 177 -7.38 0.44 2.38
N MET A 178 -6.08 0.58 2.70
CA MET A 178 -5.32 -0.45 3.42
C MET A 178 -5.85 -0.70 4.84
N ILE A 179 -6.19 0.34 5.60
CA ILE A 179 -6.77 0.16 6.94
C ILE A 179 -8.18 -0.43 6.86
N ALA A 180 -8.99 -0.03 5.87
CA ALA A 180 -10.30 -0.64 5.66
C ALA A 180 -10.17 -2.14 5.35
N SER A 181 -9.16 -2.54 4.56
CA SER A 181 -8.83 -3.93 4.29
C SER A 181 -8.46 -4.70 5.57
N ALA A 182 -7.59 -4.10 6.40
CA ALA A 182 -7.20 -4.69 7.68
C ALA A 182 -8.40 -4.85 8.63
N VAL A 183 -9.29 -3.86 8.70
CA VAL A 183 -10.54 -3.93 9.49
C VAL A 183 -11.44 -5.04 8.99
N ALA A 184 -11.64 -5.16 7.67
CA ALA A 184 -12.42 -6.26 7.09
C ALA A 184 -11.82 -7.64 7.42
N GLY A 185 -10.49 -7.78 7.34
CA GLY A 185 -9.77 -8.98 7.75
C GLY A 185 -9.94 -9.32 9.25
N ALA A 186 -9.86 -8.31 10.11
CA ALA A 186 -10.07 -8.45 11.55
C ALA A 186 -11.52 -8.82 11.90
N LEU A 187 -12.50 -8.20 11.26
CA LEU A 187 -13.92 -8.57 11.39
C LEU A 187 -14.16 -10.00 10.93
N ALA A 188 -13.46 -10.44 9.89
CA ALA A 188 -13.50 -11.83 9.46
C ALA A 188 -12.87 -12.77 10.51
N LEU A 189 -11.88 -12.34 11.30
CA LEU A 189 -11.25 -13.21 12.32
C LEU A 189 -12.26 -13.53 13.43
N VAL A 190 -12.96 -12.50 13.90
CA VAL A 190 -13.94 -12.61 14.99
C VAL A 190 -15.32 -13.07 14.55
N ALA A 191 -15.57 -13.20 13.24
CA ALA A 191 -16.83 -13.69 12.72
C ALA A 191 -17.08 -15.16 13.14
N LYS A 192 -18.24 -15.37 13.73
CA LYS A 192 -18.79 -16.66 14.17
C LYS A 192 -20.10 -16.94 13.42
N PRO A 193 -20.56 -18.20 13.39
CA PRO A 193 -21.89 -18.55 12.90
C PRO A 193 -22.98 -17.73 13.58
#